data_AF-A0A5M3WBS4-F1
#
_entry.id   AF-A0A5M3WBS4-F1
#
_cell.length_a   1.000
_cell.length_b   1.000
_cell.length_c   1.000
_cell.angle_alpha   90.00
_cell.angle_beta   90.00
_cell.angle_gamma   90.00
#
_symmetry.space_group_name_H-M   'P 1'
#
loop_
_entity.id
_entity.type
_entity.pdbx_description
1 polymer ?
#
loop_
_entity_poly.entity_id
_entity_poly.type
_entity_poly.pdbx_seq_one_letter_code
_entity_poly.pdbx_strand_id
1 'polypeptide(L)'
;MRLWRPALHRAFPGYRGPRRALHQDLYHLRKLRNRIAHYEPIHHRHLIADHATILTVLGHISPEAASWVRENDRVPEALVRRTDVCAALLPTRF
;
A
#
# COMPACT_ATOMS: atom_id res chain seq x y z
N MET A 1 23.04 -1.27 15.12
CA MET A 1 22.20 -2.10 16.03
C MET A 1 21.30 -3.03 15.22
N ARG A 2 21.24 -4.33 15.50
CA ARG A 2 20.47 -5.32 14.73
C ARG A 2 19.14 -5.67 15.42
N LEU A 3 18.17 -4.76 15.39
CA LEU A 3 16.89 -4.88 16.11
C LEU A 3 15.88 -5.87 15.49
N TRP A 4 16.16 -6.36 14.27
CA TRP A 4 15.25 -7.26 13.55
C TRP A 4 15.01 -8.61 14.27
N ARG A 5 16.10 -9.35 14.52
CA ARG A 5 16.03 -10.67 15.17
C ARG A 5 15.50 -10.59 16.61
N PRO A 6 15.91 -9.61 17.44
CA PRO A 6 15.43 -9.55 18.82
C PRO A 6 13.95 -9.18 18.97
N ALA A 7 13.44 -8.24 18.15
CA ALA A 7 12.12 -7.66 18.41
C ALA A 7 11.29 -7.36 17.16
N LEU A 8 11.84 -6.68 16.15
CA LEU A 8 11.00 -6.09 15.09
C LEU A 8 10.26 -7.11 14.21
N HIS A 9 10.78 -8.32 14.06
CA HIS A 9 10.08 -9.38 13.30
C HIS A 9 8.72 -9.75 13.93
N ARG A 10 8.54 -9.53 15.25
CA ARG A 10 7.29 -9.82 15.97
C ARG A 10 6.16 -8.89 15.58
N ALA A 11 6.45 -7.72 15.00
CA ALA A 11 5.43 -6.82 14.46
C ALA A 11 4.74 -7.36 13.19
N PHE A 12 5.29 -8.44 12.60
CA PHE A 12 4.76 -9.06 11.38
C PHE A 12 4.47 -10.54 11.63
N PRO A 13 3.52 -10.87 12.54
CA PRO A 13 3.23 -12.25 12.95
C PRO A 13 2.72 -13.14 11.80
N GLY A 14 2.21 -12.57 10.71
CA GLY A 14 1.80 -13.29 9.50
C GLY A 14 2.92 -13.49 8.47
N TYR A 15 4.11 -12.91 8.67
CA TYR A 15 5.22 -13.02 7.72
C TYR A 15 6.17 -14.19 8.08
N ARG A 16 6.55 -14.99 7.07
CA ARG A 16 7.51 -16.10 7.21
C ARG A 16 8.68 -16.02 6.24
N GLY A 17 8.74 -14.97 5.42
CA GLY A 17 9.76 -14.80 4.39
C GLY A 17 11.08 -14.20 4.90
N PRO A 18 12.06 -13.99 3.99
CA PRO A 18 13.33 -13.36 4.33
C PRO A 18 13.15 -11.87 4.61
N ARG A 19 13.84 -11.33 5.64
CA ARG A 19 13.82 -9.90 5.98
C ARG A 19 13.97 -8.97 4.78
N ARG A 20 14.81 -9.35 3.81
CA ARG A 20 15.10 -8.54 2.62
C ARG A 20 13.84 -8.24 1.80
N ALA A 21 12.96 -9.23 1.61
CA ALA A 21 11.75 -9.05 0.82
C ALA A 21 10.77 -8.11 1.53
N LEU A 22 10.44 -8.36 2.80
CA LEU A 22 9.60 -7.43 3.58
C LEU A 22 10.20 -6.03 3.66
N HIS A 23 11.51 -5.90 3.79
CA HIS A 23 12.17 -4.60 3.78
C HIS A 23 12.01 -3.88 2.43
N GLN A 24 12.06 -4.59 1.31
CA GLN A 24 11.82 -4.00 -0.01
C GLN A 24 10.39 -3.45 -0.08
N ASP A 25 9.38 -4.23 0.30
CA ASP A 25 7.98 -3.81 0.31
C ASP A 25 7.78 -2.56 1.18
N LEU A 26 8.26 -2.60 2.43
CA LEU A 26 8.19 -1.46 3.36
C LEU A 26 8.93 -0.23 2.82
N TYR A 27 10.05 -0.41 2.13
CA TYR A 27 10.79 0.68 1.50
C TYR A 27 10.00 1.30 0.34
N HIS A 28 9.34 0.48 -0.48
CA HIS A 28 8.45 0.95 -1.55
C HIS A 28 7.27 1.74 -0.99
N LEU A 29 6.61 1.23 0.05
CA LEU A 29 5.50 1.91 0.74
C LEU A 29 5.93 3.21 1.40
N ARG A 30 7.10 3.23 2.06
CA ARG A 30 7.67 4.46 2.63
C ARG A 30 7.85 5.54 1.58
N LYS A 31 8.36 5.20 0.40
CA LYS A 31 8.50 6.15 -0.71
C LYS A 31 7.14 6.68 -1.15
N LEU A 32 6.16 5.81 -1.37
CA LEU A 32 4.81 6.23 -1.73
C LEU A 32 4.21 7.19 -0.69
N ARG A 33 4.24 6.81 0.59
CA ARG A 33 3.72 7.63 1.70
C ARG A 33 4.40 8.99 1.77
N ASN A 34 5.72 9.04 1.59
CA ASN A 34 6.45 10.30 1.61
C ASN A 34 5.99 11.23 0.48
N ARG A 35 5.83 10.70 -0.74
CA ARG A 35 5.33 11.50 -1.87
C ARG A 35 3.93 12.05 -1.62
N ILE A 36 3.02 11.22 -1.08
CA ILE A 36 1.68 11.67 -0.68
C ILE A 36 1.76 12.78 0.36
N ALA A 37 2.57 12.60 1.41
CA ALA A 37 2.73 13.58 2.49
C ALA A 37 3.35 14.91 2.01
N HIS A 38 4.19 14.87 0.96
CA HIS A 38 4.79 16.04 0.33
C HIS A 38 3.94 16.63 -0.81
N TYR A 39 2.72 16.13 -1.02
CA TYR A 39 1.84 16.51 -2.14
C TYR A 39 2.52 16.38 -3.52
N GLU A 40 3.43 15.44 -3.65
CA GLU A 40 4.08 15.16 -4.92
C GLU A 40 3.17 14.34 -5.86
N PRO A 41 3.34 14.48 -7.19
CA PRO A 41 2.60 13.65 -8.14
C PRO A 41 2.97 12.17 -8.03
N ILE A 42 1.96 11.29 -7.98
CA ILE A 42 2.11 9.83 -7.94
C ILE A 42 1.48 9.11 -9.14
N HIS A 43 0.89 9.84 -10.10
CA HIS A 43 0.14 9.28 -11.22
C HIS A 43 0.97 8.40 -12.18
N HIS A 44 2.30 8.57 -12.20
CA HIS A 44 3.23 7.75 -13.00
C HIS A 44 3.62 6.42 -12.32
N ARG A 45 3.17 6.18 -11.09
CA ARG A 45 3.42 4.93 -10.37
C ARG A 45 2.42 3.86 -10.78
N HIS A 46 2.76 2.59 -10.54
CA HIS A 46 1.84 1.48 -10.70
C HIS A 46 0.91 1.36 -9.48
N LEU A 47 -0.06 2.27 -9.36
CA LEU A 47 -0.88 2.43 -8.16
C LEU A 47 -1.68 1.18 -7.74
N ILE A 48 -2.05 0.32 -8.70
CA ILE A 48 -2.68 -0.98 -8.40
C ILE A 48 -1.71 -1.91 -7.65
N ALA A 49 -0.43 -1.90 -8.02
CA ALA A 49 0.58 -2.74 -7.38
C ALA A 49 1.00 -2.16 -6.03
N ASP A 50 1.08 -0.83 -5.93
CA ASP A 50 1.25 -0.14 -4.66
C ASP A 50 0.11 -0.49 -3.68
N HIS A 51 -1.16 -0.45 -4.11
CA HIS A 51 -2.32 -0.82 -3.29
C HIS A 51 -2.28 -2.30 -2.86
N ALA A 52 -1.99 -3.22 -3.79
CA ALA A 52 -1.82 -4.63 -3.47
C ALA A 52 -0.69 -4.88 -2.44
N THR A 53 0.42 -4.13 -2.54
CA THR A 53 1.53 -4.19 -1.58
C THR A 53 1.10 -3.71 -0.20
N ILE A 54 0.28 -2.65 -0.11
CA ILE A 54 -0.29 -2.17 1.17
C ILE A 54 -1.11 -3.28 1.82
N LEU A 55 -2.05 -3.89 1.09
CA LEU A 55 -2.89 -4.97 1.61
C LEU A 55 -2.07 -6.19 2.04
N THR A 56 -1.02 -6.53 1.30
CA THR A 56 -0.11 -7.64 1.63
C THR A 56 0.64 -7.37 2.93
N VAL A 57 1.24 -6.18 3.08
CA VAL A 57 1.96 -5.80 4.31
C VAL A 57 1.01 -5.69 5.50
N LEU A 58 -0.21 -5.18 5.31
CA LEU A 58 -1.24 -5.19 6.35
C LEU A 58 -1.57 -6.62 6.77
N GLY A 59 -1.74 -7.55 5.83
CA GLY A 59 -2.01 -8.96 6.13
C GLY A 59 -0.87 -9.65 6.89
N HIS A 60 0.37 -9.20 6.71
CA HIS A 60 1.51 -9.65 7.53
C HIS A 60 1.43 -9.16 8.98
N ILE A 61 0.77 -8.05 9.24
CA ILE A 61 0.56 -7.47 10.58
C ILE A 61 -0.70 -8.08 11.23
N SER A 62 -1.84 -7.99 10.54
CA SER A 62 -3.15 -8.50 10.97
C SER A 62 -4.02 -8.79 9.74
N PRO A 63 -4.47 -10.04 9.55
CA PRO A 63 -5.45 -10.38 8.52
C PRO A 63 -6.75 -9.57 8.63
N GLU A 64 -7.19 -9.29 9.86
CA GLU A 64 -8.41 -8.53 10.16
C GLU A 64 -8.29 -7.09 9.67
N ALA A 65 -7.15 -6.43 9.92
CA ALA A 65 -6.89 -5.09 9.42
C ALA A 65 -6.87 -5.05 7.89
N ALA A 66 -6.28 -6.04 7.24
CA ALA A 66 -6.28 -6.14 5.78
C ALA A 66 -7.68 -6.36 5.19
N SER A 67 -8.54 -7.16 5.84
CA SER A 67 -9.94 -7.34 5.43
C SER A 67 -10.72 -6.04 5.58
N TRP A 68 -10.61 -5.40 6.74
CA TRP A 68 -11.30 -4.15 7.02
C TRP A 68 -10.93 -3.07 6.00
N VAL A 69 -9.64 -2.91 5.68
CA VAL A 69 -9.21 -1.96 4.64
C VAL A 69 -9.80 -2.32 3.28
N ARG A 70 -9.75 -3.60 2.88
CA ARG A 70 -10.31 -4.04 1.59
C ARG A 70 -11.81 -3.76 1.46
N GLU A 71 -12.56 -3.90 2.55
CA GLU A 71 -14.01 -3.68 2.58
C GLU A 71 -14.39 -2.19 2.59
N ASN A 72 -13.50 -1.31 3.07
CA ASN A 72 -13.81 0.10 3.32
C ASN A 72 -13.02 1.08 2.43
N ASP A 73 -12.02 0.61 1.68
CA ASP A 73 -11.24 1.48 0.81
C ASP A 73 -11.91 1.68 -0.56
N ARG A 74 -11.75 2.88 -1.13
CA ARG A 74 -12.30 3.29 -2.43
C ARG A 74 -11.24 3.30 -3.53
N VAL A 75 -10.04 2.80 -3.26
CA VAL A 75 -8.88 2.95 -4.16
C VAL A 75 -9.08 2.15 -5.46
N PRO A 76 -9.53 0.87 -5.45
CA PRO A 76 -9.81 0.13 -6.67
C PRO A 76 -10.81 0.85 -7.58
N GLU A 77 -11.91 1.34 -7.03
CA GLU A 77 -12.95 2.06 -7.76
C GLU A 77 -12.42 3.35 -8.39
N ALA A 78 -11.64 4.13 -7.64
CA ALA A 78 -11.02 5.35 -8.12
C ALA A 78 -10.03 5.08 -9.27
N LEU A 79 -9.25 4.00 -9.18
CA LEU A 79 -8.28 3.63 -10.21
C LEU A 79 -8.96 3.15 -11.50
N VAL A 80 -10.06 2.40 -11.41
CA VAL A 80 -10.86 1.98 -12.58
C VAL A 80 -11.42 3.21 -13.30
N ARG A 81 -11.97 4.17 -12.55
CA ARG A 81 -12.56 5.41 -13.11
C ARG A 81 -11.53 6.41 -13.64
N ARG A 82 -10.23 6.20 -13.37
CA ARG A 82 -9.17 7.17 -13.68
C ARG A 82 -9.18 7.60 -15.13
N THR A 83 -9.24 6.64 -16.06
CA THR A 83 -9.18 6.91 -17.49
C THR A 83 -10.36 7.76 -17.95
N ASP A 84 -11.58 7.38 -17.54
CA ASP A 84 -12.80 8.09 -17.92
C ASP A 84 -12.85 9.51 -17.36
N VAL A 85 -12.41 9.69 -16.11
CA VAL A 85 -12.33 11.02 -15.49
C VAL A 85 -11.29 11.90 -16.19
N CYS A 86 -10.11 11.36 -16.50
CA CYS A 86 -9.08 12.10 -17.25
C CYS A 86 -9.51 12.43 -18.69
N ALA A 87 -10.34 11.59 -19.31
CA ALA A 87 -10.93 11.83 -20.63
C ALA A 87 -12.19 12.73 -20.59
N ALA A 88 -12.56 13.26 -19.41
CA ALA A 88 -13.77 14.05 -19.18
C ALA A 88 -15.09 13.33 -19.53
N LEU A 89 -15.10 11.99 -19.51
CA LEU A 89 -16.28 11.16 -19.74
C LEU A 89 -17.13 10.98 -18.47
N LEU A 90 -16.50 11.11 -17.29
CA LEU A 90 -17.16 11.05 -15.99
C LEU A 90 -16.74 12.24 -15.11
N PRO A 91 -17.65 12.79 -14.28
CA PRO A 91 -17.29 13.84 -13.34
C PRO A 91 -16.36 13.33 -12.24
N THR A 92 -15.48 14.21 -11.76
CA THR A 92 -14.74 14.03 -10.50
C THR A 92 -15.73 14.05 -9.33
N ARG A 93 -16.14 12.87 -8.86
CA ARG A 93 -16.85 12.72 -7.58
C ARG A 93 -15.84 12.31 -6.52
N PHE A 94 -15.60 13.20 -5.55
CA PHE A 94 -14.81 12.95 -4.35
C PHE A 94 -15.68 12.26 -3.29
#